data_AF-A0AAD5IG85-F1
#
_entry.id   AF-A0AAD5IG85-F1
#
_cell.length_a   1.000
_cell.length_b   1.000
_cell.length_c   1.000
_cell.angle_alpha   90.00
_cell.angle_beta   90.00
_cell.angle_gamma   90.00
#
_symmetry.space_group_name_H-M   'P 1'
#
loop_
_entity.id
_entity.type
_entity.pdbx_description
1 polymer ?
#
loop_
_entity_poly.entity_id
_entity_poly.type
_entity_poly.pdbx_seq_one_letter_code
_entity_poly.pdbx_strand_id
1 'polypeptide(L)'
;MSPGNIDLFGKGTLVEATSDEEWFSGGWFVAKILDPSPTTPGEMKFLVEYQSLLCHETLDGRELLRKHVDVKLVRPLRPPLPNDDKQQRFEVIDMVDAYYNDGWWVGVVSKVWGEEEQRVYSVLLENPSRIMNFRSSELRFHLDWVGDKWIQPQKHNKMSSKGGEKRGKQIEAETSGEKRKRGKHVKFLLKECGGDEGCVVKIDAEDSSTTGKECGGAEGSVDKIIVEDSSTIEAVVVDNMPYENENLRSLESSPVLKFVQSLEEFQLMPQKPHFCPLDECEEVFREGRVLQHMMTFVNVVKETSKLQVNASGSMMDVLLKCLPELESHGFDVKDVRSRLLKMRSMKKGREHLQAKLEKVKSEIKIRTHEGTKINAELIDAIEEIKVLEEKKARIISMHEENDSEMAKLKSSDSLLNEIIQNVEHNFASLATFPWR
;
A
#
# COMPACT_ATOMS: atom_id res chain seq x y z
N MET A 1 -21.16 9.09 -28.53
CA MET A 1 -20.52 8.83 -29.83
C MET A 1 -21.55 9.05 -30.93
N SER A 2 -21.17 9.69 -32.04
CA SER A 2 -22.03 9.77 -33.22
C SER A 2 -22.10 8.40 -33.91
N PRO A 3 -23.20 7.99 -34.57
CA PRO A 3 -23.39 6.63 -35.07
C PRO A 3 -22.44 6.18 -36.21
N GLY A 4 -21.51 7.04 -36.64
CA GLY A 4 -20.65 6.80 -37.80
C GLY A 4 -19.23 6.32 -37.50
N ASN A 5 -18.90 5.96 -36.25
CA ASN A 5 -17.51 5.72 -35.83
C ASN A 5 -17.23 4.31 -35.28
N ILE A 6 -18.03 3.33 -35.71
CA ILE A 6 -17.98 1.93 -35.22
C ILE A 6 -16.67 1.22 -35.62
N ASP A 7 -15.91 1.77 -36.57
CA ASP A 7 -14.65 1.19 -37.06
C ASP A 7 -13.44 1.45 -36.12
N LEU A 8 -13.47 2.50 -35.29
CA LEU A 8 -12.40 2.81 -34.32
C LEU A 8 -12.36 1.86 -33.12
N PHE A 9 -13.48 1.18 -32.83
CA PHE A 9 -13.65 0.35 -31.64
C PHE A 9 -14.14 -1.06 -32.00
N GLY A 10 -13.79 -1.54 -33.20
CA GLY A 10 -14.09 -2.89 -33.65
C GLY A 10 -13.47 -3.98 -32.77
N LYS A 11 -14.03 -5.19 -32.85
CA LYS A 11 -13.46 -6.37 -32.19
C LYS A 11 -12.03 -6.61 -32.68
N GLY A 12 -11.10 -6.73 -31.75
CA GLY A 12 -9.68 -6.94 -31.99
C GLY A 12 -8.85 -5.67 -32.05
N THR A 13 -9.47 -4.48 -32.07
CA THR A 13 -8.77 -3.20 -32.11
C THR A 13 -8.08 -2.89 -30.79
N LEU A 14 -6.90 -2.27 -30.87
CA LEU A 14 -6.17 -1.77 -29.71
C LEU A 14 -6.63 -0.36 -29.35
N VAL A 15 -6.80 -0.14 -28.06
CA VAL A 15 -7.30 1.08 -27.45
C VAL A 15 -6.55 1.39 -26.17
N GLU A 16 -6.65 2.61 -25.69
CA GLU A 16 -6.30 2.94 -24.31
C GLU A 16 -7.57 2.96 -23.47
N ALA A 17 -7.59 2.23 -22.37
CA ALA A 17 -8.69 2.18 -21.42
C ALA A 17 -8.22 2.65 -20.04
N THR A 18 -9.05 3.44 -19.38
CA THR A 18 -8.89 3.83 -17.98
C THR A 18 -9.97 3.18 -17.11
N SER A 19 -9.89 3.35 -15.79
CA SER A 19 -10.84 2.80 -14.83
C SER A 19 -11.11 3.84 -13.74
N ASP A 20 -12.34 3.89 -13.24
CA ASP A 20 -12.78 4.76 -12.15
C ASP A 20 -12.45 4.20 -10.75
N GLU A 21 -12.02 2.94 -10.67
CA GLU A 21 -11.52 2.32 -9.44
C GLU A 21 -10.27 3.03 -8.88
N GLU A 22 -10.25 3.22 -7.56
CA GLU A 22 -9.32 4.07 -6.80
C GLU A 22 -7.82 3.83 -7.08
N TRP A 23 -7.44 2.61 -7.50
CA TRP A 23 -6.04 2.24 -7.79
C TRP A 23 -5.64 2.36 -9.27
N PHE A 24 -6.62 2.48 -10.18
CA PHE A 24 -6.42 2.59 -11.63
C PHE A 24 -6.85 3.97 -12.18
N SER A 25 -7.52 4.76 -11.36
CA SER A 25 -7.98 6.10 -11.70
C SER A 25 -6.82 7.03 -12.03
N GLY A 26 -6.84 7.56 -13.26
CA GLY A 26 -5.85 8.52 -13.77
C GLY A 26 -4.79 7.93 -14.71
N GLY A 27 -4.69 6.61 -14.82
CA GLY A 27 -3.81 5.92 -15.76
C GLY A 27 -4.54 5.44 -17.02
N TRP A 28 -3.87 5.50 -18.17
CA TRP A 28 -4.35 4.95 -19.44
C TRP A 28 -3.55 3.71 -19.84
N PHE A 29 -4.22 2.57 -19.98
CA PHE A 29 -3.59 1.28 -20.22
C PHE A 29 -3.97 0.75 -21.60
N VAL A 30 -3.00 0.16 -22.31
CA VAL A 30 -3.26 -0.44 -23.62
C VAL A 30 -4.08 -1.72 -23.44
N ALA A 31 -5.21 -1.79 -24.14
CA ALA A 31 -6.12 -2.92 -24.11
C ALA A 31 -6.62 -3.27 -25.50
N LYS A 32 -7.11 -4.50 -25.66
CA LYS A 32 -7.70 -5.03 -26.89
C LYS A 32 -9.20 -5.23 -26.69
N ILE A 33 -10.01 -4.77 -27.63
CA ILE A 33 -11.46 -4.99 -27.58
C ILE A 33 -11.77 -6.44 -27.93
N LEU A 34 -12.40 -7.17 -27.01
CA LEU A 34 -12.88 -8.53 -27.23
C LEU A 34 -14.34 -8.56 -27.69
N ASP A 35 -15.17 -7.70 -27.13
CA ASP A 35 -16.58 -7.56 -27.50
C ASP A 35 -17.01 -6.09 -27.48
N PRO A 36 -17.35 -5.51 -28.65
CA PRO A 36 -17.88 -4.16 -28.75
C PRO A 36 -19.40 -4.08 -28.52
N SER A 37 -20.09 -5.20 -28.30
CA SER A 37 -21.55 -5.25 -28.19
C SER A 37 -22.06 -4.68 -26.85
N PRO A 38 -23.10 -3.83 -26.85
CA PRO A 38 -23.70 -3.35 -25.61
C PRO A 38 -24.37 -4.49 -24.85
N THR A 39 -24.09 -4.59 -23.55
CA THR A 39 -24.64 -5.65 -22.69
C THR A 39 -26.13 -5.42 -22.39
N THR A 40 -26.56 -4.16 -22.26
CA THR A 40 -27.96 -3.78 -22.00
C THR A 40 -28.35 -2.44 -22.67
N PRO A 41 -29.63 -2.17 -22.94
CA PRO A 41 -30.08 -0.87 -23.42
C PRO A 41 -29.81 0.22 -22.37
N GLY A 42 -28.83 1.09 -22.64
CA GLY A 42 -28.46 2.21 -21.76
C GLY A 42 -27.05 2.14 -21.19
N GLU A 43 -26.43 0.95 -21.12
CA GLU A 43 -25.03 0.76 -20.73
C GLU A 43 -24.20 0.30 -21.92
N MET A 44 -23.54 1.24 -22.60
CA MET A 44 -22.51 0.91 -23.58
C MET A 44 -21.20 0.64 -22.84
N LYS A 45 -20.86 -0.64 -22.69
CA LYS A 45 -19.57 -1.10 -22.14
C LYS A 45 -18.89 -2.01 -23.16
N PHE A 46 -17.57 -1.92 -23.27
CA PHE A 46 -16.74 -2.84 -24.03
C PHE A 46 -16.11 -3.87 -23.11
N LEU A 47 -16.06 -5.14 -23.53
CA LEU A 47 -15.18 -6.12 -22.91
C LEU A 47 -13.79 -5.94 -23.50
N VAL A 48 -12.82 -5.55 -22.67
CA VAL A 48 -11.43 -5.34 -23.07
C VAL A 48 -10.49 -6.29 -22.34
N GLU A 49 -9.39 -6.66 -22.99
CA GLU A 49 -8.26 -7.41 -22.42
C GLU A 49 -7.04 -6.52 -22.38
N TYR A 50 -6.51 -6.24 -21.20
CA TYR A 50 -5.34 -5.38 -21.03
C TYR A 50 -4.07 -6.12 -21.47
N GLN A 51 -3.14 -5.44 -22.16
CA GLN A 51 -1.92 -6.10 -22.67
C GLN A 51 -0.89 -6.41 -21.60
N SER A 52 -0.81 -5.56 -20.57
CA SER A 52 0.26 -5.61 -19.58
C SER A 52 -0.24 -5.90 -18.15
N LEU A 53 -1.57 -5.95 -17.94
CA LEU A 53 -2.15 -6.20 -16.63
C LEU A 53 -2.57 -7.66 -16.50
N LEU A 54 -2.17 -8.30 -15.40
CA LEU A 54 -2.46 -9.71 -15.10
C LEU A 54 -3.64 -9.86 -14.14
N CYS A 55 -4.41 -10.92 -14.28
CA CYS A 55 -5.52 -11.26 -13.38
C CYS A 55 -5.00 -11.88 -12.08
N HIS A 56 -5.22 -11.21 -10.94
CA HIS A 56 -4.77 -11.67 -9.62
C HIS A 56 -5.60 -12.82 -9.04
N GLU A 57 -6.78 -13.10 -9.61
CA GLU A 57 -7.69 -14.15 -9.12
C GLU A 57 -7.35 -15.54 -9.68
N THR A 58 -6.48 -15.61 -10.68
CA THR A 58 -6.01 -16.89 -11.25
C THR A 58 -4.83 -17.42 -10.45
N LEU A 59 -4.86 -18.71 -10.09
CA LEU A 59 -3.84 -19.38 -9.26
C LEU A 59 -2.41 -19.26 -9.83
N ASP A 60 -2.29 -19.07 -11.15
CA ASP A 60 -1.00 -19.00 -11.85
C ASP A 60 -0.57 -17.56 -12.20
N GLY A 61 -1.46 -16.57 -12.13
CA GLY A 61 -1.18 -15.16 -12.47
C GLY A 61 -0.70 -14.94 -13.91
N ARG A 62 -0.99 -15.86 -14.83
CA ARG A 62 -0.51 -15.83 -16.23
C ARG A 62 -1.53 -15.29 -17.23
N GLU A 63 -2.78 -15.11 -16.80
CA GLU A 63 -3.84 -14.61 -17.67
C GLU A 63 -3.91 -13.10 -17.63
N LEU A 64 -4.15 -12.49 -18.80
CA LEU A 64 -4.36 -11.05 -18.91
C LEU A 64 -5.70 -10.64 -18.30
N LEU A 65 -5.73 -9.48 -17.66
CA LEU A 65 -6.92 -8.92 -17.04
C LEU A 65 -7.96 -8.58 -18.12
N ARG A 66 -9.18 -9.12 -17.96
CA ARG A 66 -10.33 -8.81 -18.80
C ARG A 66 -11.38 -8.06 -17.98
N LYS A 67 -11.92 -6.97 -18.53
CA LYS A 67 -12.87 -6.12 -17.81
C LYS A 67 -13.91 -5.51 -18.74
N HIS A 68 -15.13 -5.33 -18.24
CA HIS A 68 -16.13 -4.50 -18.88
C HIS A 68 -15.88 -3.03 -18.51
N VAL A 69 -15.63 -2.19 -19.51
CA VAL A 69 -15.27 -0.78 -19.33
C VAL A 69 -16.29 0.09 -20.08
N ASP A 70 -16.80 1.15 -19.44
CA ASP A 70 -17.71 2.10 -20.09
C ASP A 70 -17.01 2.73 -21.32
N VAL A 71 -17.73 2.86 -22.44
CA VAL A 71 -17.19 3.45 -23.67
C VAL A 71 -16.62 4.87 -23.48
N LYS A 72 -17.05 5.61 -22.46
CA LYS A 72 -16.52 6.93 -22.10
C LYS A 72 -15.10 6.87 -21.52
N LEU A 73 -14.69 5.72 -21.01
CA LEU A 73 -13.37 5.46 -20.41
C LEU A 73 -12.42 4.77 -21.40
N VAL A 74 -12.79 4.70 -22.68
CA VAL A 74 -12.00 4.10 -23.75
C VAL A 74 -11.73 5.13 -24.84
N ARG A 75 -10.49 5.19 -25.31
CA ARG A 75 -10.05 6.04 -26.43
C ARG A 75 -9.18 5.24 -27.41
N PRO A 76 -9.09 5.61 -28.69
CA PRO A 76 -8.20 4.92 -29.61
C PRO A 76 -6.74 5.05 -29.17
N LEU A 77 -5.84 4.30 -29.79
CA LEU A 77 -4.41 4.58 -29.63
C LEU A 77 -4.08 5.97 -30.18
N ARG A 78 -3.13 6.62 -29.52
CA ARG A 78 -2.53 7.86 -29.98
C ARG A 78 -1.96 7.68 -31.41
N PRO A 79 -2.13 8.67 -32.30
CA PRO A 79 -1.43 8.66 -33.58
C PRO A 79 0.09 8.76 -33.39
N PRO A 80 0.90 8.04 -34.17
CA PRO A 80 2.35 8.13 -34.11
C PRO A 80 2.81 9.56 -34.46
N LEU A 81 3.88 10.00 -33.82
CA LEU A 81 4.43 11.34 -34.07
C LEU A 81 5.12 11.37 -35.44
N PRO A 82 5.11 12.51 -36.17
CA PRO A 82 5.69 12.59 -37.52
C PRO A 82 7.21 12.34 -37.62
N ASN A 83 7.95 12.21 -36.51
CA ASN A 83 9.40 12.07 -36.46
C ASN A 83 9.81 11.17 -35.26
N ASP A 84 9.66 9.86 -35.39
CA ASP A 84 10.00 8.87 -34.33
C ASP A 84 11.49 8.82 -33.98
N ASP A 85 12.37 9.43 -34.80
CA ASP A 85 13.83 9.36 -34.64
C ASP A 85 14.46 10.50 -33.82
N LYS A 86 13.68 11.49 -33.36
CA LYS A 86 14.21 12.55 -32.50
C LYS A 86 13.57 12.52 -31.12
N GLN A 87 14.42 12.29 -30.13
CA GLN A 87 14.10 12.38 -28.72
C GLN A 87 13.34 13.69 -28.45
N GLN A 88 12.05 13.60 -28.08
CA GLN A 88 11.21 14.77 -27.85
C GLN A 88 11.81 15.62 -26.72
N ARG A 89 11.88 16.93 -26.96
CA ARG A 89 12.33 17.90 -25.97
C ARG A 89 11.11 18.48 -25.29
N PHE A 90 11.03 18.28 -23.99
CA PHE A 90 9.99 18.84 -23.14
C PHE A 90 10.55 20.04 -22.38
N GLU A 91 9.69 21.01 -22.07
CA GLU A 91 10.00 22.19 -21.27
C GLU A 91 9.23 22.15 -19.96
N VAL A 92 9.69 22.92 -18.97
CA VAL A 92 8.97 23.10 -17.72
C VAL A 92 7.57 23.67 -18.02
N ILE A 93 6.54 23.15 -17.36
CA ILE A 93 5.09 23.43 -17.57
C ILE A 93 4.46 22.64 -18.74
N ASP A 94 5.22 21.89 -19.53
CA ASP A 94 4.61 21.01 -20.54
C ASP A 94 3.78 19.91 -19.86
N MET A 95 2.55 19.72 -20.35
CA MET A 95 1.71 18.58 -19.99
C MET A 95 2.13 17.37 -20.80
N VAL A 96 2.42 16.28 -20.09
CA VAL A 96 2.93 15.02 -20.64
C VAL A 96 2.13 13.84 -20.08
N ASP A 97 2.06 12.76 -20.84
CA ASP A 97 1.80 11.44 -20.28
C ASP A 97 3.15 10.77 -20.00
N ALA A 98 3.35 10.28 -18.78
CA ALA A 98 4.53 9.52 -18.39
C ALA A 98 4.21 8.02 -18.30
N TYR A 99 5.09 7.20 -18.87
CA TYR A 99 4.95 5.74 -18.80
C TYR A 99 5.45 5.23 -17.45
N TYR A 100 4.54 4.69 -16.64
CA TYR A 100 4.84 4.19 -15.29
C TYR A 100 3.85 3.08 -14.92
N ASN A 101 4.33 2.01 -14.25
CA ASN A 101 3.50 0.84 -13.86
C ASN A 101 2.58 0.36 -14.99
N ASP A 102 3.14 0.15 -16.18
CA ASP A 102 2.45 -0.38 -17.36
C ASP A 102 1.31 0.49 -17.93
N GLY A 103 1.22 1.74 -17.51
CA GLY A 103 0.24 2.72 -17.97
C GLY A 103 0.83 4.09 -18.27
N TRP A 104 0.03 4.92 -18.95
CA TRP A 104 0.33 6.32 -19.25
C TRP A 104 -0.39 7.24 -18.27
N TRP A 105 0.38 8.03 -17.52
CA TRP A 105 -0.12 8.89 -16.44
C TRP A 105 0.05 10.36 -16.79
N VAL A 106 -1.02 11.12 -16.66
CA VAL A 106 -0.99 12.57 -16.92
C VAL A 106 -0.17 13.28 -15.84
N GLY A 107 0.71 14.17 -16.27
CA GLY A 107 1.50 15.01 -15.38
C GLY A 107 2.07 16.25 -16.06
N VAL A 108 2.75 17.06 -15.25
CA VAL A 108 3.38 18.33 -15.68
C VAL A 108 4.86 18.29 -15.44
N VAL A 109 5.67 18.63 -16.44
CA VAL A 109 7.13 18.75 -16.30
C VAL A 109 7.43 19.90 -15.32
N SER A 110 8.09 19.60 -14.21
CA SER A 110 8.43 20.57 -13.16
C SER A 110 9.89 21.04 -13.21
N LYS A 111 10.81 20.15 -13.62
CA LYS A 111 12.25 20.46 -13.76
C LYS A 111 12.83 19.65 -14.92
N VAL A 112 13.84 20.20 -15.59
CA VAL A 112 14.64 19.51 -16.62
C VAL A 112 16.09 19.50 -16.17
N TRP A 113 16.70 18.32 -16.14
CA TRP A 113 18.07 18.10 -15.70
C TRP A 113 18.93 17.64 -16.88
N GLY A 114 20.22 18.02 -16.88
CA GLY A 114 21.20 17.57 -17.87
C GLY A 114 21.06 18.27 -19.24
N GLU A 115 22.04 18.03 -20.10
CA GLU A 115 22.09 18.57 -21.46
C GLU A 115 21.91 17.45 -22.50
N GLU A 116 21.37 17.84 -23.66
CA GLU A 116 21.20 16.98 -24.85
C GLU A 116 20.57 15.60 -24.59
N GLU A 117 21.31 14.51 -24.83
CA GLU A 117 20.82 13.12 -24.80
C GLU A 117 20.69 12.53 -23.38
N GLN A 118 21.27 13.19 -22.36
CA GLN A 118 21.19 12.76 -20.97
C GLN A 118 20.09 13.50 -20.19
N ARG A 119 19.15 14.16 -20.89
CA ARG A 119 18.06 14.89 -20.26
C ARG A 119 17.15 13.99 -19.44
N VAL A 120 16.98 14.35 -18.18
CA VAL A 120 16.02 13.74 -17.26
C VAL A 120 14.97 14.78 -16.90
N TYR A 121 13.71 14.39 -17.02
CA TYR A 121 12.56 15.25 -16.77
C TYR A 121 11.93 14.87 -15.45
N SER A 122 11.85 15.79 -14.51
CA SER A 122 11.01 15.62 -13.31
C SER A 122 9.58 15.99 -13.67
N VAL A 123 8.65 15.06 -13.49
CA VAL A 123 7.22 15.22 -13.81
C VAL A 123 6.41 15.06 -12.53
N LEU A 124 5.52 16.01 -12.27
CA LEU A 124 4.50 15.94 -11.23
C LEU A 124 3.28 15.22 -11.82
N LEU A 125 3.07 13.96 -11.44
CA LEU A 125 1.86 13.19 -11.79
C LEU A 125 0.70 13.66 -10.91
N GLU A 126 -0.54 13.68 -11.42
CA GLU A 126 -1.66 14.28 -10.68
C GLU A 126 -2.41 13.31 -9.75
N ASN A 127 -2.43 12.00 -10.04
CA ASN A 127 -3.20 10.99 -9.30
C ASN A 127 -2.44 9.67 -9.09
N PRO A 128 -1.84 9.40 -7.91
CA PRO A 128 -1.64 10.32 -6.79
C PRO A 128 -0.57 11.37 -7.11
N SER A 129 -0.66 12.54 -6.46
CA SER A 129 0.31 13.62 -6.66
C SER A 129 1.73 13.22 -6.23
N ARG A 130 2.63 12.99 -7.20
CA ARG A 130 4.02 12.56 -6.94
C ARG A 130 4.97 13.08 -8.02
N ILE A 131 6.16 13.51 -7.61
CA ILE A 131 7.23 13.89 -8.54
C ILE A 131 8.09 12.67 -8.85
N MET A 132 8.25 12.35 -10.13
CA MET A 132 9.07 11.23 -10.62
C MET A 132 9.97 11.69 -11.78
N ASN A 133 11.09 10.98 -11.99
CA ASN A 133 12.08 11.31 -13.00
C ASN A 133 11.98 10.35 -14.19
N PHE A 134 11.91 10.89 -15.40
CA PHE A 134 11.72 10.13 -16.64
C PHE A 134 12.74 10.54 -17.69
N ARG A 135 13.10 9.59 -18.56
CA ARG A 135 13.79 9.87 -19.82
C ARG A 135 12.78 10.36 -20.85
N SER A 136 13.27 11.02 -21.90
CA SER A 136 12.40 11.45 -23.01
C SER A 136 11.64 10.29 -23.67
N SER A 137 12.22 9.08 -23.73
CA SER A 137 11.56 7.89 -24.29
C SER A 137 10.39 7.36 -23.45
N GLU A 138 10.30 7.80 -22.19
CA GLU A 138 9.24 7.41 -21.25
C GLU A 138 8.15 8.48 -21.15
N LEU A 139 8.27 9.56 -21.94
CA LEU A 139 7.34 10.68 -21.97
C LEU A 139 6.76 10.88 -23.36
N ARG A 140 5.55 11.41 -23.39
CA ARG A 140 4.89 11.87 -24.61
C ARG A 140 4.02 13.08 -24.29
N PHE A 141 3.86 14.05 -25.19
CA PHE A 141 2.97 15.20 -24.93
C PHE A 141 1.55 14.73 -24.61
N HIS A 142 0.92 15.27 -23.57
CA HIS A 142 -0.45 14.89 -23.22
C HIS A 142 -1.44 15.34 -24.32
N LEU A 143 -2.40 14.47 -24.64
CA LEU A 143 -3.49 14.74 -25.59
C LEU A 143 -4.82 14.26 -24.99
N ASP A 144 -5.87 15.05 -25.19
CA ASP A 144 -7.24 14.67 -24.84
C ASP A 144 -7.97 14.11 -26.06
N TRP A 145 -8.79 13.09 -25.83
CA TRP A 145 -9.68 12.55 -26.86
C TRP A 145 -11.09 13.14 -26.66
N VAL A 146 -11.46 14.12 -27.48
CA VAL A 146 -12.73 14.85 -27.35
C VAL A 146 -13.39 14.99 -28.71
N GLY A 147 -14.67 14.60 -28.81
CA GLY A 147 -15.45 14.75 -30.04
C GLY A 147 -14.84 14.02 -31.23
N ASP A 148 -14.34 12.80 -31.00
CA ASP A 148 -13.68 11.92 -31.97
C ASP A 148 -12.40 12.51 -32.60
N LYS A 149 -11.73 13.41 -31.87
CA LYS A 149 -10.46 14.02 -32.28
C LYS A 149 -9.50 14.09 -31.11
N TRP A 150 -8.21 13.94 -31.41
CA TRP A 150 -7.14 14.26 -30.47
C TRP A 150 -6.91 15.77 -30.44
N ILE A 151 -6.94 16.35 -29.24
CA ILE A 151 -6.66 17.77 -29.02
C ILE A 151 -5.50 17.91 -28.05
N GLN A 152 -4.61 18.88 -28.30
CA GLN A 152 -3.55 19.24 -27.37
C GLN A 152 -4.09 20.30 -26.39
N PRO A 153 -4.16 20.00 -25.08
CA PRO A 153 -4.63 20.98 -24.11
C PRO A 153 -3.66 22.16 -23.98
N GLN A 154 -4.21 23.35 -23.74
CA GLN A 154 -3.42 24.59 -23.65
C GLN A 154 -2.52 24.57 -22.42
N LYS A 155 -1.27 25.04 -22.53
CA LYS A 155 -0.34 25.14 -21.38
C LYS A 155 -1.04 25.90 -20.24
N HIS A 156 -1.05 25.34 -19.03
CA HIS A 156 -1.67 25.97 -17.87
C HIS A 156 -0.90 27.24 -17.46
N ASN A 157 -1.27 28.39 -18.05
CA ASN A 157 -0.86 29.72 -17.56
C ASN A 157 -1.69 30.09 -16.32
N LYS A 158 -1.35 29.53 -15.15
CA LYS A 158 -1.80 30.10 -13.87
C LYS A 158 -0.70 30.96 -13.26
N MET A 159 -0.47 32.13 -13.88
CA MET A 159 -0.08 33.36 -13.19
C MET A 159 -0.41 34.55 -14.11
N SER A 160 -1.66 35.05 -14.03
CA SER A 160 -1.98 36.41 -14.47
C SER A 160 -2.36 37.25 -13.23
N SER A 161 -1.42 38.10 -12.84
CA SER A 161 -1.62 39.47 -12.32
C SER A 161 -3.01 39.84 -11.76
N LYS A 162 -3.03 40.16 -10.47
CA LYS A 162 -3.62 41.43 -10.01
C LYS A 162 -2.57 42.19 -9.18
N GLY A 163 -1.77 42.98 -9.89
CA GLY A 163 -1.18 44.19 -9.33
C GLY A 163 -2.29 45.23 -9.16
N GLY A 164 -2.32 45.87 -8.00
CA GLY A 164 -3.32 46.85 -7.61
C GLY A 164 -2.79 47.65 -6.43
N GLU A 165 -1.85 48.53 -6.75
CA GLU A 165 -1.31 49.63 -5.96
C GLU A 165 -2.39 50.36 -5.13
N LYS A 166 -2.21 50.45 -3.81
CA LYS A 166 -2.74 51.57 -3.00
C LYS A 166 -1.77 51.97 -1.89
N ARG A 167 -1.38 53.24 -1.97
CA ARG A 167 -0.58 54.03 -1.03
C ARG A 167 -1.29 54.20 0.33
N GLY A 168 -0.48 54.17 1.39
CA GLY A 168 -0.44 55.12 2.51
C GLY A 168 -1.62 55.23 3.48
N LYS A 169 -1.39 54.84 4.74
CA LYS A 169 -1.42 55.81 5.86
C LYS A 169 -0.81 55.25 7.14
N GLN A 170 0.16 56.00 7.63
CA GLN A 170 0.73 55.98 8.97
C GLN A 170 -0.24 56.65 9.95
N ILE A 171 -0.45 56.06 11.14
CA ILE A 171 -0.85 56.78 12.35
C ILE A 171 -0.04 56.18 13.51
N GLU A 172 0.82 57.01 14.10
CA GLU A 172 1.45 56.82 15.40
C GLU A 172 0.48 57.27 16.51
N ALA A 173 0.52 56.61 17.67
CA ALA A 173 0.84 57.27 18.96
C ALA A 173 0.58 56.34 20.18
N GLU A 174 1.66 56.09 20.92
CA GLU A 174 1.83 56.25 22.37
C GLU A 174 1.09 55.36 23.41
N THR A 175 1.90 54.44 23.96
CA THR A 175 2.20 54.14 25.37
C THR A 175 1.28 54.57 26.53
N SER A 176 0.93 53.61 27.40
CA SER A 176 0.92 53.68 28.89
C SER A 176 0.54 52.29 29.46
N GLY A 177 1.42 51.56 30.17
CA GLY A 177 1.38 51.34 31.64
C GLY A 177 0.06 50.71 32.17
N GLU A 178 -0.05 49.59 32.89
CA GLU A 178 0.86 48.88 33.78
C GLU A 178 0.19 47.59 34.37
N LYS A 179 1.00 46.57 34.74
CA LYS A 179 0.82 45.48 35.76
C LYS A 179 -0.09 44.24 35.54
N ARG A 180 0.60 43.14 35.16
CA ARG A 180 0.78 41.79 35.82
C ARG A 180 -0.43 40.95 36.32
N LYS A 181 -0.51 39.70 35.82
CA LYS A 181 -0.47 38.39 36.54
C LYS A 181 -0.33 37.26 35.49
N ARG A 182 0.82 36.60 35.28
CA ARG A 182 1.48 35.46 35.99
C ARG A 182 0.83 34.08 35.75
N GLY A 183 1.54 33.24 34.98
CA GLY A 183 1.43 31.77 34.94
C GLY A 183 1.50 31.23 33.50
N LYS A 184 2.28 30.21 33.12
CA LYS A 184 3.38 29.46 33.75
C LYS A 184 4.07 28.71 32.59
N HIS A 185 5.39 28.82 32.51
CA HIS A 185 6.25 28.03 31.63
C HIS A 185 6.67 26.78 32.41
N VAL A 186 6.59 25.57 31.83
CA VAL A 186 7.34 24.42 32.35
C VAL A 186 7.84 23.55 31.19
N LYS A 187 9.16 23.33 31.20
CA LYS A 187 9.97 22.38 30.42
C LYS A 187 9.69 20.94 30.84
N PHE A 188 9.85 19.97 29.95
CA PHE A 188 10.25 18.59 30.28
C PHE A 188 11.19 18.09 29.17
N LEU A 189 12.52 18.05 29.36
CA LEU A 189 13.35 17.05 30.07
C LEU A 189 13.20 15.62 29.56
N LEU A 190 14.23 15.23 28.80
CA LEU A 190 14.63 13.87 28.44
C LEU A 190 14.91 13.05 29.71
N LYS A 191 14.41 11.82 29.77
CA LYS A 191 14.84 10.80 30.73
C LYS A 191 14.87 9.43 30.05
N GLU A 192 16.07 8.88 29.91
CA GLU A 192 16.26 7.43 29.80
C GLU A 192 16.12 6.78 31.18
N CYS A 193 15.59 5.55 31.23
CA CYS A 193 16.19 4.38 31.89
C CYS A 193 15.24 3.16 31.89
N GLY A 194 15.80 2.03 31.46
CA GLY A 194 15.63 0.62 31.84
C GLY A 194 14.35 0.06 32.50
N GLY A 195 13.93 -1.11 31.99
CA GLY A 195 13.84 -2.38 32.76
C GLY A 195 12.56 -2.74 33.51
N ASP A 196 11.90 -3.81 33.02
CA ASP A 196 10.99 -4.78 33.66
C ASP A 196 9.76 -4.30 34.47
N GLU A 197 8.55 -4.68 34.06
CA GLU A 197 7.89 -5.96 34.37
C GLU A 197 6.54 -6.04 33.62
N GLY A 198 6.07 -7.28 33.40
CA GLY A 198 5.06 -7.63 32.40
C GLY A 198 3.67 -7.02 32.56
N CYS A 199 3.01 -6.80 31.42
CA CYS A 199 1.57 -6.64 31.36
C CYS A 199 1.00 -7.57 30.29
N VAL A 200 0.23 -8.55 30.77
CA VAL A 200 -0.56 -9.50 29.98
C VAL A 200 -1.62 -8.72 29.22
N VAL A 201 -1.51 -8.65 27.89
CA VAL A 201 -2.58 -8.13 27.05
C VAL A 201 -3.63 -9.23 26.89
N LYS A 202 -4.76 -9.05 27.58
CA LYS A 202 -6.00 -9.78 27.34
C LYS A 202 -6.45 -9.55 25.90
N ILE A 203 -6.75 -10.62 25.19
CA ILE A 203 -7.46 -10.59 23.92
C ILE A 203 -8.93 -10.72 24.29
N ASP A 204 -9.67 -9.61 24.22
CA ASP A 204 -11.12 -9.64 24.28
C ASP A 204 -11.65 -10.15 22.93
N ALA A 205 -12.50 -11.17 23.02
CA ALA A 205 -13.29 -11.67 21.91
C ALA A 205 -14.54 -10.80 21.79
N GLU A 206 -14.72 -10.13 20.66
CA GLU A 206 -16.02 -9.52 20.33
C GLU A 206 -16.86 -10.46 19.48
N ASP A 207 -18.01 -10.79 20.05
CA ASP A 207 -19.19 -11.32 19.38
C ASP A 207 -19.62 -10.40 18.23
N SER A 208 -19.94 -10.99 17.07
CA SER A 208 -20.84 -10.36 16.12
C SER A 208 -21.99 -11.31 15.81
N SER A 209 -23.12 -10.98 16.43
CA SER A 209 -24.44 -11.48 16.11
C SER A 209 -24.78 -11.21 14.64
N THR A 210 -25.05 -12.27 13.88
CA THR A 210 -25.65 -12.16 12.55
C THR A 210 -27.17 -12.24 12.67
N THR A 211 -27.82 -11.24 12.10
CA THR A 211 -29.26 -11.14 11.89
C THR A 211 -29.73 -12.19 10.88
N GLY A 212 -30.66 -13.05 11.31
CA GLY A 212 -31.37 -13.97 10.42
C GLY A 212 -32.36 -13.22 9.53
N LYS A 213 -32.35 -13.57 8.24
CA LYS A 213 -33.44 -13.28 7.31
C LYS A 213 -33.78 -14.57 6.57
N GLU A 214 -34.88 -15.18 6.98
CA GLU A 214 -35.56 -16.26 6.26
C GLU A 214 -36.24 -15.73 4.99
N CYS A 215 -36.23 -16.59 3.97
CA CYS A 215 -37.21 -16.86 2.91
C CYS A 215 -36.42 -17.72 1.89
N GLY A 216 -36.80 -18.89 1.40
CA GLY A 216 -38.04 -19.67 1.32
C GLY A 216 -37.81 -20.60 0.11
N GLY A 217 -38.24 -21.86 0.19
CA GLY A 217 -37.71 -22.99 -0.59
C GLY A 217 -38.17 -23.18 -2.04
N ALA A 218 -37.62 -24.24 -2.64
CA ALA A 218 -38.14 -25.20 -3.64
C ALA A 218 -37.01 -25.58 -4.64
N GLU A 219 -36.78 -26.79 -5.14
CA GLU A 219 -37.12 -28.19 -4.83
C GLU A 219 -36.37 -29.06 -5.87
N GLY A 220 -36.07 -30.33 -5.55
CA GLY A 220 -35.66 -31.38 -6.51
C GLY A 220 -34.13 -31.59 -6.62
N SER A 221 -33.56 -32.79 -6.61
CA SER A 221 -34.09 -34.15 -6.75
C SER A 221 -33.11 -35.13 -6.10
N VAL A 222 -33.62 -36.19 -5.46
CA VAL A 222 -32.87 -37.27 -4.81
C VAL A 222 -33.03 -38.54 -5.64
N ASP A 223 -31.93 -39.18 -6.03
CA ASP A 223 -31.96 -40.57 -6.48
C ASP A 223 -31.45 -41.49 -5.36
N LYS A 224 -32.40 -42.26 -4.83
CA LYS A 224 -32.21 -43.47 -4.03
C LYS A 224 -31.85 -44.63 -4.96
N ILE A 225 -30.86 -45.44 -4.58
CA ILE A 225 -30.82 -46.84 -4.98
C ILE A 225 -30.97 -47.71 -3.73
N ILE A 226 -31.87 -48.67 -3.91
CA ILE A 226 -32.53 -49.56 -2.97
C ILE A 226 -31.58 -50.66 -2.51
N VAL A 227 -31.61 -50.97 -1.21
CA VAL A 227 -31.07 -52.20 -0.63
C VAL A 227 -32.22 -52.91 0.07
N GLU A 228 -32.58 -54.08 -0.43
CA GLU A 228 -33.19 -55.24 0.23
C GLU A 228 -33.39 -56.27 -0.92
N ASP A 229 -33.03 -57.53 -0.82
CA ASP A 229 -33.44 -58.44 0.24
C ASP A 229 -32.59 -59.73 0.22
N SER A 230 -32.40 -60.33 1.40
CA SER A 230 -32.46 -61.79 1.60
C SER A 230 -32.27 -62.09 3.08
N SER A 231 -33.38 -62.10 3.80
CA SER A 231 -33.53 -62.83 5.05
C SER A 231 -33.03 -64.28 4.93
N THR A 232 -32.32 -64.78 5.95
CA THR A 232 -32.73 -65.86 6.87
C THR A 232 -31.47 -66.60 7.37
N ILE A 233 -30.96 -66.29 8.57
CA ILE A 233 -30.51 -67.29 9.55
C ILE A 233 -30.79 -66.73 10.94
N GLU A 234 -31.37 -67.59 11.78
CA GLU A 234 -31.93 -67.39 13.09
C GLU A 234 -31.02 -66.65 14.09
N ALA A 235 -31.67 -65.80 14.90
CA ALA A 235 -31.10 -65.19 16.08
C ALA A 235 -30.71 -66.27 17.11
N VAL A 236 -29.42 -66.48 17.30
CA VAL A 236 -28.89 -67.01 18.56
C VAL A 236 -28.52 -65.82 19.43
N VAL A 237 -29.32 -65.61 20.47
CA VAL A 237 -29.02 -64.71 21.58
C VAL A 237 -27.68 -65.13 22.17
N VAL A 238 -26.62 -64.36 21.92
CA VAL A 238 -25.40 -64.43 22.74
C VAL A 238 -25.48 -63.28 23.72
N ASP A 239 -25.75 -63.66 24.97
CA ASP A 239 -25.72 -62.81 26.14
C ASP A 239 -24.52 -61.85 26.14
N ASN A 240 -24.80 -60.61 26.53
CA ASN A 240 -23.80 -59.68 27.02
C ASN A 240 -23.10 -60.30 28.25
N MET A 241 -21.94 -60.93 28.03
CA MET A 241 -20.97 -61.20 29.07
C MET A 241 -19.94 -60.06 29.09
N PRO A 242 -19.69 -59.40 30.24
CA PRO A 242 -18.53 -58.53 30.36
C PRO A 242 -17.31 -59.45 30.34
N TYR A 243 -16.66 -59.57 29.18
CA TYR A 243 -15.33 -60.14 29.10
C TYR A 243 -14.36 -59.17 29.81
N GLU A 244 -14.31 -59.23 31.14
CA GLU A 244 -13.12 -58.80 31.86
C GLU A 244 -12.01 -59.78 31.50
N ASN A 245 -11.18 -59.37 30.54
CA ASN A 245 -10.05 -60.14 30.03
C ASN A 245 -9.04 -60.38 31.17
N GLU A 246 -9.03 -61.60 31.72
CA GLU A 246 -8.11 -62.00 32.81
C GLU A 246 -6.63 -61.76 32.46
N ASN A 247 -6.30 -61.72 31.15
CA ASN A 247 -4.95 -61.48 30.65
C ASN A 247 -4.45 -60.03 30.81
N LEU A 248 -5.34 -59.05 30.98
CA LEU A 248 -4.94 -57.67 31.28
C LEU A 248 -4.79 -57.44 32.80
N ARG A 249 -5.51 -58.20 33.63
CA ARG A 249 -5.37 -58.17 35.10
C ARG A 249 -4.01 -58.68 35.59
N SER A 250 -3.42 -59.67 34.92
CA SER A 250 -2.04 -60.12 35.23
C SER A 250 -1.03 -58.99 34.99
N LEU A 251 -1.25 -58.18 33.96
CA LEU A 251 -0.41 -57.02 33.62
C LEU A 251 -0.49 -55.88 34.66
N GLU A 252 -1.64 -55.67 35.32
CA GLU A 252 -1.78 -54.68 36.41
C GLU A 252 -0.86 -54.97 37.61
N SER A 253 -0.39 -56.21 37.74
CA SER A 253 0.55 -56.61 38.78
C SER A 253 2.03 -56.36 38.43
N SER A 254 2.36 -56.06 37.16
CA SER A 254 3.73 -55.89 36.68
C SER A 254 4.46 -54.72 37.37
N PRO A 255 5.64 -54.96 37.98
CA PRO A 255 6.46 -53.90 38.56
C PRO A 255 6.94 -52.87 37.53
N VAL A 256 7.20 -53.31 36.29
CA VAL A 256 7.74 -52.43 35.23
C VAL A 256 6.64 -51.48 34.72
N LEU A 257 5.41 -51.97 34.55
CA LEU A 257 4.28 -51.12 34.17
C LEU A 257 3.97 -50.09 35.25
N LYS A 258 4.04 -50.46 36.53
CA LYS A 258 3.90 -49.52 37.66
C LYS A 258 4.99 -48.44 37.66
N PHE A 259 6.22 -48.79 37.32
CA PHE A 259 7.29 -47.82 37.16
C PHE A 259 6.98 -46.82 36.04
N VAL A 260 6.56 -47.29 34.86
CA VAL A 260 6.22 -46.39 33.74
C VAL A 260 5.02 -45.49 34.08
N GLN A 261 4.01 -46.00 34.78
CA GLN A 261 2.87 -45.20 35.27
C GLN A 261 3.30 -44.12 36.30
N SER A 262 4.43 -44.31 36.98
CA SER A 262 4.98 -43.33 37.93
C SER A 262 5.75 -42.18 37.27
N LEU A 263 5.99 -42.24 35.95
CA LEU A 263 6.68 -41.17 35.22
C LEU A 263 5.85 -39.88 35.19
N GLU A 264 6.54 -38.74 35.16
CA GLU A 264 5.95 -37.40 35.24
C GLU A 264 4.85 -37.19 34.19
N GLU A 265 5.02 -37.72 32.99
CA GLU A 265 4.06 -37.56 31.89
C GLU A 265 2.71 -38.24 32.19
N PHE A 266 2.71 -39.39 32.88
CA PHE A 266 1.49 -40.06 33.34
C PHE A 266 0.90 -39.42 34.60
N GLN A 267 1.71 -38.72 35.40
CA GLN A 267 1.20 -37.91 36.51
C GLN A 267 0.52 -36.64 36.00
N LEU A 268 1.09 -35.99 34.97
CA LEU A 268 0.55 -34.81 34.32
C LEU A 268 -0.72 -35.09 33.52
N MET A 269 -0.77 -36.24 32.85
CA MET A 269 -1.91 -36.65 32.04
C MET A 269 -2.23 -38.12 32.34
N PRO A 270 -2.97 -38.42 33.42
CA PRO A 270 -3.34 -39.80 33.78
C PRO A 270 -4.10 -40.51 32.67
N GLN A 271 -3.72 -41.75 32.39
CA GLN A 271 -4.30 -42.56 31.32
C GLN A 271 -4.72 -43.94 31.84
N LYS A 272 -5.75 -44.51 31.20
CA LYS A 272 -6.16 -45.91 31.38
C LYS A 272 -6.44 -46.56 30.01
N PRO A 273 -5.39 -46.85 29.22
CA PRO A 273 -5.57 -47.40 27.89
C PRO A 273 -6.11 -48.83 27.95
N HIS A 274 -6.95 -49.21 26.99
CA HIS A 274 -7.60 -50.52 26.97
C HIS A 274 -6.77 -51.62 26.31
N PHE A 275 -5.83 -51.27 25.42
CA PHE A 275 -4.95 -52.21 24.71
C PHE A 275 -5.62 -53.38 23.95
N CYS A 276 -6.95 -53.37 23.76
CA CYS A 276 -7.71 -54.39 23.01
C CYS A 276 -7.07 -54.90 21.72
N PRO A 277 -6.42 -54.09 20.85
CA PRO A 277 -5.75 -54.62 19.65
C PRO A 277 -4.65 -55.65 19.94
N LEU A 278 -4.11 -55.67 21.16
CA LEU A 278 -3.09 -56.63 21.57
C LEU A 278 -3.69 -57.98 21.99
N ASP A 279 -5.01 -58.17 21.96
CA ASP A 279 -5.65 -59.45 22.27
C ASP A 279 -5.28 -60.57 21.31
N GLU A 280 -4.97 -60.22 20.07
CA GLU A 280 -4.46 -61.14 19.05
C GLU A 280 -2.94 -61.38 19.17
N CYS A 281 -2.25 -60.65 20.05
CA CYS A 281 -0.80 -60.79 20.26
C CYS A 281 -0.47 -61.99 21.15
N GLU A 282 0.52 -62.77 20.77
CA GLU A 282 1.05 -63.86 21.61
C GLU A 282 1.42 -63.34 23.01
N GLU A 283 1.04 -64.10 24.04
CA GLU A 283 1.18 -63.72 25.45
C GLU A 283 2.62 -63.30 25.81
N VAL A 284 3.61 -64.00 25.24
CA VAL A 284 5.04 -63.75 25.48
C VAL A 284 5.52 -62.36 25.04
N PHE A 285 4.84 -61.73 24.07
CA PHE A 285 5.20 -60.39 23.57
C PHE A 285 4.31 -59.28 24.11
N ARG A 286 3.19 -59.63 24.75
CA ARG A 286 2.12 -58.70 25.13
C ARG A 286 2.59 -57.62 26.10
N GLU A 287 3.28 -57.99 27.18
CA GLU A 287 3.83 -57.01 28.14
C GLU A 287 4.81 -56.04 27.46
N GLY A 288 5.68 -56.56 26.58
CA GLY A 288 6.63 -55.73 25.82
C GLY A 288 5.94 -54.73 24.89
N ARG A 289 4.84 -55.12 24.24
CA ARG A 289 4.03 -54.23 23.39
C ARG A 289 3.31 -53.16 24.21
N VAL A 290 2.71 -53.53 25.35
CA VAL A 290 2.09 -52.55 26.26
C VAL A 290 3.12 -51.51 26.72
N LEU A 291 4.30 -51.97 27.16
CA LEU A 291 5.40 -51.07 27.54
C LEU A 291 5.83 -50.16 26.40
N GLN A 292 5.90 -50.67 25.16
CA GLN A 292 6.22 -49.89 23.97
C GLN A 292 5.22 -48.75 23.78
N HIS A 293 3.91 -49.02 23.82
CA HIS A 293 2.89 -47.98 23.65
C HIS A 293 2.90 -46.96 24.79
N MET A 294 3.05 -47.42 26.04
CA MET A 294 3.15 -46.52 27.19
C MET A 294 4.37 -45.60 27.11
N MET A 295 5.53 -46.13 26.73
CA MET A 295 6.74 -45.33 26.53
C MET A 295 6.59 -44.39 25.32
N THR A 296 5.89 -44.81 24.28
CA THR A 296 5.59 -43.96 23.12
C THR A 296 4.75 -42.76 23.55
N PHE A 297 3.72 -42.95 24.37
CA PHE A 297 2.93 -41.88 24.95
C PHE A 297 3.78 -40.88 25.76
N VAL A 298 4.63 -41.39 26.66
CA VAL A 298 5.58 -40.59 27.45
C VAL A 298 6.44 -39.72 26.52
N ASN A 299 7.04 -40.33 25.50
CA ASN A 299 7.88 -39.62 24.54
C ASN A 299 7.09 -38.57 23.77
N VAL A 300 5.85 -38.86 23.34
CA VAL A 300 5.01 -37.90 22.62
C VAL A 300 4.70 -36.67 23.49
N VAL A 301 4.30 -36.88 24.75
CA VAL A 301 4.00 -35.79 25.69
C VAL A 301 5.26 -34.95 25.96
N LYS A 302 6.37 -35.62 26.23
CA LYS A 302 7.67 -35.00 26.51
C LYS A 302 8.23 -34.21 25.34
N GLU A 303 8.15 -34.74 24.13
CA GLU A 303 8.64 -34.02 22.95
C GLU A 303 7.70 -32.88 22.57
N THR A 304 6.38 -33.04 22.78
CA THR A 304 5.41 -31.94 22.60
C THR A 304 5.72 -30.76 23.52
N SER A 305 6.16 -31.00 24.77
CA SER A 305 6.49 -29.92 25.72
C SER A 305 7.78 -29.17 25.38
N LYS A 306 8.70 -29.81 24.64
CA LYS A 306 9.98 -29.22 24.23
C LYS A 306 9.94 -28.49 22.89
N LEU A 307 8.84 -28.57 22.14
CA LEU A 307 8.72 -27.94 20.83
C LEU A 307 8.97 -26.43 20.91
N GLN A 308 9.91 -25.95 20.10
CA GLN A 308 10.24 -24.53 20.00
C GLN A 308 9.69 -23.93 18.71
N VAL A 309 9.38 -22.62 18.75
CA VAL A 309 8.81 -21.90 17.60
C VAL A 309 9.75 -21.85 16.40
N ASN A 310 11.06 -21.94 16.64
CA ASN A 310 12.16 -21.90 15.67
C ASN A 310 12.67 -23.30 15.26
N ALA A 311 12.14 -24.38 15.86
CA ALA A 311 12.50 -25.73 15.45
C ALA A 311 11.98 -26.05 14.04
N SER A 312 12.72 -26.86 13.28
CA SER A 312 12.30 -27.31 11.94
C SER A 312 10.94 -28.03 12.02
N GLY A 313 10.09 -27.85 11.00
CA GLY A 313 8.70 -28.32 11.00
C GLY A 313 8.49 -29.83 11.10
N SER A 314 9.56 -30.63 11.01
CA SER A 314 9.49 -32.10 10.91
C SER A 314 8.99 -32.78 12.19
N MET A 315 9.31 -32.29 13.38
CA MET A 315 8.99 -33.01 14.62
C MET A 315 7.50 -32.96 14.97
N MET A 316 6.84 -31.82 14.75
CA MET A 316 5.41 -31.65 15.05
C MET A 316 4.53 -32.58 14.19
N ASP A 317 4.94 -32.80 12.93
CA ASP A 317 4.24 -33.70 12.01
C ASP A 317 4.43 -35.17 12.39
N VAL A 318 5.65 -35.54 12.83
CA VAL A 318 5.94 -36.88 13.37
C VAL A 318 5.06 -37.16 14.59
N LEU A 319 4.99 -36.23 15.55
CA LEU A 319 4.17 -36.40 16.76
C LEU A 319 2.68 -36.55 16.43
N LEU A 320 2.14 -35.74 15.52
CA LEU A 320 0.74 -35.85 15.08
C LEU A 320 0.44 -37.18 14.38
N LYS A 321 1.42 -37.75 13.68
CA LYS A 321 1.29 -39.07 13.01
C LYS A 321 1.30 -40.23 14.00
N CYS A 322 1.90 -40.08 15.18
CA CYS A 322 1.91 -41.12 16.22
C CYS A 322 0.59 -41.20 17.02
N LEU A 323 -0.21 -40.12 17.05
CA LEU A 323 -1.41 -40.06 17.89
C LEU A 323 -2.49 -41.11 17.53
N PRO A 324 -2.80 -41.39 16.25
CA PRO A 324 -3.82 -42.38 15.90
C PRO A 324 -3.49 -43.79 16.41
N GLU A 325 -2.20 -44.15 16.42
CA GLU A 325 -1.74 -45.44 16.93
C GLU A 325 -1.91 -45.56 18.44
N LEU A 326 -1.76 -44.45 19.18
CA LEU A 326 -2.04 -44.44 20.62
C LEU A 326 -3.55 -44.49 20.88
N GLU A 327 -4.36 -43.82 20.07
CA GLU A 327 -5.82 -43.85 20.21
C GLU A 327 -6.41 -45.23 19.98
N SER A 328 -5.92 -45.98 18.99
CA SER A 328 -6.39 -47.34 18.73
C SER A 328 -6.15 -48.28 19.91
N HIS A 329 -5.18 -47.96 20.78
CA HIS A 329 -4.86 -48.69 22.00
C HIS A 329 -5.51 -48.08 23.27
N GLY A 330 -6.34 -47.06 23.11
CA GLY A 330 -7.15 -46.48 24.18
C GLY A 330 -6.56 -45.30 24.93
N PHE A 331 -5.48 -44.70 24.43
CA PHE A 331 -4.94 -43.47 25.02
C PHE A 331 -5.80 -42.26 24.65
N ASP A 332 -6.09 -41.40 25.63
CA ASP A 332 -6.68 -40.08 25.40
C ASP A 332 -5.57 -39.06 25.07
N VAL A 333 -5.48 -38.72 23.78
CA VAL A 333 -4.50 -37.78 23.23
C VAL A 333 -5.14 -36.52 22.67
N LYS A 334 -6.42 -36.24 23.00
CA LYS A 334 -7.16 -35.09 22.47
C LYS A 334 -6.48 -33.76 22.80
N ASP A 335 -6.03 -33.60 24.04
CA ASP A 335 -5.37 -32.38 24.50
C ASP A 335 -4.01 -32.18 23.84
N VAL A 336 -3.23 -33.27 23.69
CA VAL A 336 -1.96 -33.25 22.96
C VAL A 336 -2.19 -32.86 21.50
N ARG A 337 -3.20 -33.45 20.84
CA ARG A 337 -3.57 -33.09 19.47
C ARG A 337 -3.95 -31.62 19.35
N SER A 338 -4.85 -31.14 20.21
CA SER A 338 -5.32 -29.76 20.21
C SER A 338 -4.13 -28.79 20.38
N ARG A 339 -3.24 -29.08 21.32
CA ARG A 339 -2.02 -28.31 21.56
C ARG A 339 -1.11 -28.27 20.34
N LEU A 340 -0.82 -29.42 19.72
CA LEU A 340 0.02 -29.52 18.52
C LEU A 340 -0.60 -28.75 17.33
N LEU A 341 -1.91 -28.87 17.11
CA LEU A 341 -2.61 -28.12 16.06
C LEU A 341 -2.61 -26.61 16.31
N LYS A 342 -2.78 -26.18 17.57
CA LYS A 342 -2.69 -24.76 17.93
C LYS A 342 -1.30 -24.20 17.69
N MET A 343 -0.25 -24.92 18.11
CA MET A 343 1.14 -24.54 17.84
C MET A 343 1.42 -24.44 16.32
N ARG A 344 0.89 -25.39 15.53
CA ARG A 344 0.98 -25.35 14.06
C ARG A 344 0.34 -24.09 13.48
N SER A 345 -0.87 -23.74 13.94
CA SER A 345 -1.56 -22.53 13.51
C SER A 345 -0.76 -21.27 13.85
N MET A 346 -0.16 -21.22 15.05
CA MET A 346 0.68 -20.09 15.47
C MET A 346 1.95 -19.97 14.61
N LYS A 347 2.57 -21.10 14.26
CA LYS A 347 3.75 -21.14 13.38
C LYS A 347 3.43 -20.56 11.99
N LYS A 348 2.32 -20.96 11.38
CA LYS A 348 1.83 -20.38 10.11
C LYS A 348 1.54 -18.89 10.24
N GLY A 349 0.90 -18.47 11.34
CA GLY A 349 0.64 -17.05 11.61
C GLY A 349 1.92 -16.22 11.71
N ARG A 350 2.99 -16.77 12.30
CA ARG A 350 4.31 -16.13 12.35
C ARG A 350 4.90 -15.91 10.96
N GLU A 351 4.81 -16.89 10.06
CA GLU A 351 5.33 -16.77 8.68
C GLU A 351 4.65 -15.61 7.93
N HIS A 352 3.32 -15.48 8.08
CA HIS A 352 2.58 -14.35 7.52
C HIS A 352 3.00 -13.00 8.11
N LEU A 353 3.15 -12.92 9.44
CA LEU A 353 3.62 -11.71 10.11
C LEU A 353 5.05 -11.36 9.69
N GLN A 354 5.91 -12.35 9.49
CA GLN A 354 7.27 -12.17 9.00
C GLN A 354 7.25 -11.54 7.59
N ALA A 355 6.40 -12.03 6.68
CA ALA A 355 6.25 -11.44 5.35
C ALA A 355 5.75 -9.99 5.38
N LYS A 356 4.77 -9.69 6.24
CA LYS A 356 4.30 -8.31 6.48
C LYS A 356 5.40 -7.40 7.03
N LEU A 357 6.19 -7.92 7.98
CA LEU A 357 7.32 -7.19 8.56
C LEU A 357 8.36 -6.83 7.49
N GLU A 358 8.72 -7.77 6.61
CA GLU A 358 9.66 -7.49 5.52
C GLU A 358 9.11 -6.46 4.53
N LYS A 359 7.80 -6.51 4.21
CA LYS A 359 7.16 -5.47 3.41
C LYS A 359 7.27 -4.09 4.05
N VAL A 360 6.96 -3.96 5.34
CA VAL A 360 7.06 -2.68 6.08
C VAL A 360 8.51 -2.19 6.10
N LYS A 361 9.49 -3.08 6.36
CA LYS A 361 10.92 -2.71 6.30
C LYS A 361 11.32 -2.16 4.94
N SER A 362 10.85 -2.78 3.85
CA SER A 362 11.15 -2.31 2.49
C SER A 362 10.58 -0.91 2.23
N GLU A 363 9.35 -0.64 2.68
CA GLU A 363 8.71 0.69 2.57
C GLU A 363 9.47 1.75 3.39
N ILE A 364 9.85 1.43 4.63
CA ILE A 364 10.65 2.34 5.47
C ILE A 364 11.94 2.72 4.75
N LYS A 365 12.62 1.76 4.10
CA LYS A 365 13.86 2.02 3.37
C LYS A 365 13.63 2.99 2.20
N ILE A 366 12.56 2.80 1.43
CA ILE A 366 12.18 3.69 0.32
C ILE A 366 11.91 5.11 0.85
N ARG A 367 11.05 5.23 1.86
CA ARG A 367 10.68 6.53 2.44
C ARG A 367 11.86 7.26 3.06
N THR A 368 12.78 6.54 3.68
CA THR A 368 14.03 7.11 4.23
C THR A 368 14.87 7.72 3.11
N HIS A 369 15.03 7.01 1.99
CA HIS A 369 15.78 7.52 0.85
C HIS A 369 15.11 8.75 0.22
N GLU A 370 13.78 8.73 0.03
CA GLU A 370 13.01 9.89 -0.44
C GLU A 370 13.20 11.10 0.49
N GLY A 371 13.11 10.90 1.80
CA GLY A 371 13.35 11.94 2.81
C GLY A 371 14.74 12.56 2.70
N THR A 372 15.78 11.75 2.44
CA THR A 372 17.15 12.27 2.24
C THR A 372 17.27 13.12 0.97
N LYS A 373 16.59 12.73 -0.12
CA LYS A 373 16.58 13.50 -1.37
C LYS A 373 15.88 14.85 -1.18
N ILE A 374 14.72 14.85 -0.53
CA ILE A 374 13.97 16.08 -0.21
C ILE A 374 14.80 17.00 0.67
N ASN A 375 15.49 16.46 1.69
CA ASN A 375 16.35 17.26 2.56
C ASN A 375 17.52 17.90 1.79
N ALA A 376 18.12 17.20 0.82
CA ALA A 376 19.15 17.78 -0.03
C ALA A 376 18.61 18.93 -0.90
N GLU A 377 17.47 18.72 -1.57
CA GLU A 377 16.82 19.79 -2.36
C GLU A 377 16.42 21.00 -1.50
N LEU A 378 16.03 20.77 -0.24
CA LEU A 378 15.73 21.84 0.71
C LEU A 378 16.99 22.65 1.07
N ILE A 379 18.11 21.98 1.30
CA ILE A 379 19.40 22.65 1.59
C ILE A 379 19.81 23.52 0.40
N ASP A 380 19.72 23.00 -0.82
CA ASP A 380 20.07 23.74 -2.05
C ASP A 380 19.18 24.99 -2.20
N ALA A 381 17.86 24.84 -2.00
CA ALA A 381 16.92 25.97 -2.08
C ALA A 381 17.18 27.04 -1.01
N ILE A 382 17.57 26.64 0.20
CA ILE A 382 17.95 27.58 1.27
C ILE A 382 19.19 28.39 0.85
N GLU A 383 20.16 27.76 0.20
CA GLU A 383 21.36 28.43 -0.29
C GLU A 383 21.05 29.40 -1.45
N GLU A 384 20.17 29.03 -2.38
CA GLU A 384 19.68 29.92 -3.43
C GLU A 384 18.97 31.15 -2.87
N ILE A 385 18.08 30.97 -1.88
CA ILE A 385 17.38 32.08 -1.21
C ILE A 385 18.39 33.05 -0.59
N LYS A 386 19.42 32.55 0.08
CA LYS A 386 20.46 33.38 0.69
C LYS A 386 21.17 34.27 -0.35
N VAL A 387 21.55 33.69 -1.50
CA VAL A 387 22.19 34.46 -2.60
C VAL A 387 21.26 35.54 -3.13
N LEU A 388 19.96 35.24 -3.27
CA LEU A 388 18.95 36.20 -3.73
C LEU A 388 18.75 37.34 -2.72
N GLU A 389 18.77 37.07 -1.41
CA GLU A 389 18.68 38.09 -0.37
C GLU A 389 19.88 39.05 -0.40
N GLU A 390 21.09 38.54 -0.57
CA GLU A 390 22.29 39.36 -0.73
C GLU A 390 22.22 40.22 -2.01
N LYS A 391 21.75 39.64 -3.11
CA LYS A 391 21.53 40.38 -4.37
C LYS A 391 20.50 41.49 -4.19
N LYS A 392 19.39 41.23 -3.50
CA LYS A 392 18.36 42.22 -3.17
C LYS A 392 18.96 43.38 -2.36
N ALA A 393 19.76 43.10 -1.34
CA ALA A 393 20.41 44.13 -0.52
C ALA A 393 21.33 45.04 -1.35
N ARG A 394 22.12 44.46 -2.27
CA ARG A 394 22.97 45.23 -3.20
C ARG A 394 22.16 46.18 -4.09
N ILE A 395 21.08 45.68 -4.69
CA ILE A 395 20.23 46.48 -5.60
C ILE A 395 19.57 47.64 -4.83
N ILE A 396 19.08 47.39 -3.63
CA ILE A 396 18.49 48.44 -2.78
C ILE A 396 19.50 49.55 -2.51
N SER A 397 20.74 49.20 -2.12
CA SER A 397 21.80 50.19 -1.87
C SER A 397 22.15 51.02 -3.12
N MET A 398 22.25 50.39 -4.30
CA MET A 398 22.52 51.11 -5.55
C MET A 398 21.36 52.05 -5.93
N HIS A 399 20.12 51.64 -5.65
CA HIS A 399 18.94 52.48 -5.90
C HIS A 399 18.95 53.72 -5.01
N GLU A 400 19.25 53.57 -3.72
CA GLU A 400 19.36 54.70 -2.78
C GLU A 400 20.46 55.69 -3.18
N GLU A 401 21.59 55.20 -3.68
CA GLU A 401 22.67 56.05 -4.22
C GLU A 401 22.22 56.81 -5.47
N ASN A 402 21.58 56.13 -6.42
CA ASN A 402 21.03 56.75 -7.62
C ASN A 402 19.94 57.80 -7.29
N ASP A 403 19.07 57.52 -6.33
CA ASP A 403 18.04 58.48 -5.87
C ASP A 403 18.69 59.75 -5.30
N SER A 404 19.77 59.59 -4.52
CA SER A 404 20.55 60.70 -3.96
C SER A 404 21.19 61.55 -5.07
N GLU A 405 21.78 60.91 -6.08
CA GLU A 405 22.36 61.61 -7.23
C GLU A 405 21.31 62.32 -8.08
N MET A 406 20.18 61.66 -8.34
CA MET A 406 19.03 62.25 -9.03
C MET A 406 18.46 63.46 -8.29
N ALA A 407 18.41 63.42 -6.95
CA ALA A 407 17.98 64.56 -6.15
C ALA A 407 18.92 65.77 -6.32
N LYS A 408 20.24 65.56 -6.35
CA LYS A 408 21.24 66.61 -6.60
C LYS A 408 21.07 67.21 -8.00
N LEU A 409 20.92 66.37 -9.02
CA LEU A 409 20.71 66.82 -10.40
C LEU A 409 19.42 67.63 -10.55
N LYS A 410 18.31 67.18 -9.95
CA LYS A 410 17.04 67.93 -9.94
C LYS A 410 17.18 69.30 -9.26
N SER A 411 17.94 69.38 -8.18
CA SER A 411 18.22 70.68 -7.53
C SER A 411 19.03 71.60 -8.44
N SER A 412 20.03 71.08 -9.14
CA SER A 412 20.85 71.84 -10.10
C SER A 412 20.04 72.31 -11.30
N ASP A 413 19.17 71.46 -11.84
CA ASP A 413 18.25 71.79 -12.94
C ASP A 413 17.30 72.93 -12.55
N SER A 414 16.71 72.88 -11.35
CA SER A 414 15.86 73.96 -10.84
C SER A 414 16.60 75.29 -10.73
N LEU A 415 17.85 75.27 -10.25
CA LEU A 415 18.67 76.48 -10.12
C LEU A 415 19.02 77.07 -11.49
N LEU A 416 19.41 76.22 -12.45
CA LEU A 416 19.73 76.66 -13.81
C LEU A 416 18.49 77.25 -14.51
N ASN A 417 17.32 76.64 -14.33
CA ASN A 417 16.06 77.16 -14.87
C ASN A 417 15.72 78.53 -14.29
N GLU A 418 15.92 78.75 -12.99
CA GLU A 418 15.73 80.06 -12.36
C GLU A 418 16.68 81.12 -12.95
N ILE A 419 17.95 80.76 -13.17
CA ILE A 419 18.93 81.64 -13.80
C ILE A 419 18.53 81.98 -15.23
N ILE A 420 18.10 80.99 -16.03
CA ILE A 420 17.66 81.21 -17.41
C ILE A 420 16.46 82.17 -17.44
N GLN A 421 15.44 81.93 -16.62
CA GLN A 421 14.25 82.79 -16.52
C GLN A 421 14.64 84.24 -16.15
N ASN A 422 15.59 84.41 -15.23
CA ASN A 422 16.08 85.74 -14.86
C ASN A 422 16.83 86.42 -16.03
N VAL A 423 17.66 85.68 -16.78
CA VAL A 423 18.34 86.21 -17.98
C VAL A 423 17.34 86.62 -19.06
N GLU A 424 16.34 85.77 -19.34
CA GLU A 424 15.27 86.06 -20.30
C GLU A 424 14.48 87.32 -19.90
N HIS A 425 14.14 87.45 -18.61
CA HIS A 425 13.46 88.64 -18.10
C HIS A 425 14.29 89.92 -18.24
N ASN A 426 15.58 89.86 -17.89
CA ASN A 426 16.50 90.99 -18.01
C ASN A 426 16.71 91.40 -19.48
N PHE A 427 16.83 90.42 -20.38
CA PHE A 427 16.92 90.65 -21.82
C PHE A 427 15.66 91.35 -22.35
N ALA A 428 14.47 90.83 -22.02
CA ALA A 428 13.20 91.41 -22.45
C ALA A 428 13.03 92.85 -21.93
N SER A 429 13.39 93.11 -20.68
CA SER A 429 13.40 94.46 -20.09
C SER A 429 14.28 95.41 -20.90
N LEU A 430 15.56 95.07 -21.11
CA LEU A 430 16.52 95.88 -21.88
C LEU A 430 16.06 96.14 -23.33
N ALA A 431 15.50 95.15 -24.01
CA ALA A 431 15.03 95.28 -25.39
C ALA A 431 13.87 96.29 -25.54
N THR A 432 13.10 96.54 -24.48
CA THR A 432 11.97 97.49 -24.48
C THR A 432 12.34 98.90 -24.03
N PHE A 433 13.59 99.15 -23.62
CA PHE A 433 14.02 100.49 -23.21
C PHE A 433 14.04 101.48 -24.40
N PRO A 434 13.61 102.74 -24.21
CA PRO A 434 13.68 103.76 -25.26
C PRO A 434 15.13 104.11 -25.57
N TRP A 435 15.50 104.04 -26.85
CA TRP A 435 16.79 104.52 -27.36
C TRP A 435 16.86 106.05 -27.20
N ARG A 436 17.91 106.55 -26.56
CA ARG A 436 18.16 107.99 -26.42
C ARG A 436 18.99 108.54 -27.58
#